data_AF-X1LJZ9-F1
#
_entry.id   AF-X1LJZ9-F1
#
_cell.length_a   1.000
_cell.length_b   1.000
_cell.length_c   1.000
_cell.angle_alpha   90.00
_cell.angle_beta   90.00
_cell.angle_gamma   90.00
#
_symmetry.space_group_name_H-M   'P 1'
#
loop_
_entity.id
_entity.type
_entity.pdbx_description
1 polymer ?
#
loop_
_entity_poly.entity_id
_entity_poly.type
_entity_poly.pdbx_seq_one_letter_code
_entity_poly.pdbx_strand_id
1 'polypeptide(L)'
;MQKKNVKDIDVEGKRVLVRVDFNVPLDVNTGAISDDSRIRASLPTINYLVEHKAKVILCSHLGRPKGRVVEELRMMPVAQRLSQLIGLPVSIAPDCVGREVE
;
A
#
# COMPACT_ATOMS: atom_id res chain seq x y z
N MET A 1 7.99 -18.31 16.85
CA MET A 1 7.38 -18.87 15.63
C MET A 1 8.44 -18.95 14.54
N GLN A 2 8.55 -20.09 13.84
CA GLN A 2 9.55 -20.29 12.77
C GLN A 2 8.90 -20.02 11.40
N LYS A 3 8.75 -18.74 11.04
CA LYS A 3 8.31 -18.31 9.70
C LYS A 3 9.47 -17.59 9.03
N LYS A 4 9.64 -17.83 7.72
CA LYS A 4 10.54 -17.01 6.91
C LYS A 4 10.03 -15.57 6.88
N ASN A 5 10.95 -14.63 6.86
CA ASN A 5 10.69 -13.21 6.74
C ASN A 5 11.24 -12.66 5.42
N VAL A 6 10.98 -11.38 5.13
CA VAL A 6 11.36 -10.72 3.88
C VAL A 6 12.88 -10.74 3.62
N LYS A 7 13.70 -10.81 4.68
CA LYS A 7 15.17 -10.88 4.60
C LYS A 7 15.70 -12.29 4.33
N ASP A 8 14.84 -13.32 4.40
CA ASP A 8 15.22 -14.72 4.18
C ASP A 8 15.02 -15.16 2.71
N ILE A 9 14.65 -14.23 1.83
CA ILE A 9 14.34 -14.48 0.43
C ILE A 9 15.05 -13.44 -0.45
N ASP A 10 15.51 -13.88 -1.62
CA ASP A 10 15.98 -12.97 -2.66
C ASP A 10 14.77 -12.32 -3.36
N VAL A 11 14.77 -10.99 -3.47
CA VAL A 11 13.67 -10.19 -4.02
C VAL A 11 14.09 -9.37 -5.24
N GLU A 12 15.36 -9.38 -5.63
CA GLU A 12 15.87 -8.52 -6.72
C GLU A 12 15.16 -8.81 -8.04
N GLY A 13 14.57 -7.77 -8.64
CA GLY A 13 13.83 -7.86 -9.91
C GLY A 13 12.49 -8.59 -9.83
N LYS A 14 12.10 -9.14 -8.68
CA LYS A 14 10.87 -9.93 -8.51
C LYS A 14 9.67 -9.03 -8.24
N ARG A 15 8.48 -9.49 -8.66
CA ARG A 15 7.20 -8.89 -8.26
C ARG A 15 6.84 -9.39 -6.86
N VAL A 16 6.72 -8.48 -5.91
CA VAL A 16 6.46 -8.80 -4.50
C VAL A 16 5.12 -8.20 -4.08
N LEU A 17 4.12 -9.05 -3.88
CA LEU A 17 2.83 -8.65 -3.31
C LEU A 17 2.95 -8.54 -1.79
N VAL A 18 2.70 -7.36 -1.24
CA VAL A 18 2.75 -7.07 0.19
C VAL A 18 1.36 -6.67 0.68
N ARG A 19 0.81 -7.48 1.58
CA ARG A 19 -0.40 -7.10 2.32
C ARG A 19 -0.01 -6.18 3.48
N VAL A 20 -0.45 -4.93 3.42
CA VAL A 20 -0.17 -3.91 4.44
C VAL A 20 -1.45 -3.45 5.11
N ASP A 21 -1.37 -2.86 6.31
CA ASP A 21 -2.51 -2.19 6.93
C ASP A 21 -2.47 -0.68 6.66
N PHE A 22 -3.25 -0.24 5.67
CA PHE A 22 -3.47 1.17 5.34
C PHE A 22 -4.90 1.61 5.66
N ASN A 23 -5.57 0.90 6.56
CA ASN A 23 -6.89 1.31 7.03
C ASN A 23 -6.73 2.48 8.02
N VAL A 24 -6.54 3.68 7.46
CA VAL A 24 -6.33 4.95 8.16
C VAL A 24 -7.65 5.72 8.28
N PRO A 25 -7.80 6.54 9.33
CA PRO A 25 -8.94 7.45 9.40
C PRO A 25 -8.85 8.52 8.31
N LEU A 26 -9.97 8.74 7.63
CA LEU A 26 -10.16 9.86 6.71
C LEU A 26 -11.07 10.90 7.36
N ASP A 27 -10.74 12.16 7.18
CA ASP A 27 -11.61 13.27 7.53
C ASP A 27 -12.87 13.23 6.65
N VAL A 28 -14.03 13.33 7.28
CA VAL A 28 -15.33 13.09 6.63
C VAL A 28 -15.67 14.19 5.62
N ASN A 29 -15.13 15.40 5.78
CA ASN A 29 -15.46 16.54 4.93
C ASN A 29 -14.48 16.68 3.76
N THR A 30 -13.20 16.35 3.99
CA THR A 30 -12.12 16.61 3.04
C THR A 30 -11.56 15.35 2.38
N GLY A 31 -11.81 14.16 2.95
CA GLY A 31 -11.18 12.90 2.53
C GLY A 31 -9.69 12.83 2.84
N ALA A 32 -9.14 13.80 3.57
CA ALA A 32 -7.73 13.83 3.95
C ALA A 32 -7.43 12.82 5.07
N ILE A 33 -6.21 12.29 5.08
CA ILE A 33 -5.77 11.39 6.14
C ILE A 33 -5.48 12.21 7.41
N SER A 34 -6.18 11.91 8.51
CA SER A 34 -5.98 12.59 9.78
C SER A 34 -4.90 11.96 10.66
N ASP A 35 -4.59 10.68 10.44
CA ASP A 35 -3.49 9.95 11.11
C ASP A 35 -2.84 8.97 10.13
N ASP A 36 -1.54 9.17 9.86
CA ASP A 36 -0.75 8.37 8.92
C ASP A 36 0.15 7.32 9.60
N SER A 37 0.01 7.12 10.92
CA SER A 37 0.86 6.21 11.72
C SER A 37 0.92 4.79 11.16
N ARG A 38 -0.21 4.27 10.64
CA ARG A 38 -0.26 2.94 9.98
C ARG A 38 0.54 2.89 8.67
N ILE A 39 0.54 3.97 7.90
CA ILE A 39 1.35 4.07 6.68
C ILE A 39 2.83 4.05 7.05
N ARG A 40 3.21 4.87 8.04
CA ARG A 40 4.59 4.94 8.56
C ARG A 40 5.10 3.60 9.08
N ALA A 41 4.25 2.84 9.76
CA ALA A 41 4.60 1.52 10.29
C ALA A 41 5.00 0.51 9.19
N SER A 42 4.53 0.69 7.96
CA SER A 42 4.89 -0.16 6.82
C SER A 42 6.20 0.21 6.12
N LEU A 43 6.69 1.44 6.32
CA LEU A 43 7.84 1.99 5.59
C LEU A 43 9.11 1.12 5.69
N PRO A 44 9.47 0.52 6.84
CA PRO A 44 10.66 -0.32 6.91
C PRO A 44 10.63 -1.50 5.92
N THR A 45 9.47 -2.10 5.69
CA THR A 45 9.32 -3.22 4.75
C THR A 45 9.32 -2.73 3.30
N ILE A 46 8.63 -1.62 3.03
CA ILE A 46 8.58 -1.03 1.68
C ILE A 46 9.97 -0.57 1.24
N ASN A 47 10.67 0.18 2.10
CA ASN A 47 12.01 0.68 1.80
C ASN A 47 13.00 -0.46 1.59
N TYR A 48 12.96 -1.51 2.44
CA TYR A 48 13.80 -2.70 2.24
C TYR A 48 13.59 -3.30 0.84
N LEU A 49 12.34 -3.52 0.43
CA LEU A 49 12.04 -4.10 -0.88
C LEU A 49 12.48 -3.20 -2.04
N VAL A 50 12.28 -1.88 -1.92
CA VAL A 50 12.69 -0.89 -2.93
C VAL A 50 14.21 -0.83 -3.05
N GLU A 51 14.93 -0.75 -1.94
CA GLU A 51 16.40 -0.74 -1.89
C GLU A 51 17.00 -2.00 -2.52
N HIS A 52 16.32 -3.14 -2.39
CA HIS A 52 16.69 -4.42 -3.00
C HIS A 52 16.09 -4.61 -4.40
N LYS A 53 15.66 -3.52 -5.05
CA LYS A 53 15.16 -3.48 -6.45
C LYS A 53 14.01 -4.46 -6.74
N ALA A 54 13.15 -4.72 -5.75
CA ALA A 54 11.91 -5.45 -5.97
C ALA A 54 10.87 -4.56 -6.68
N LYS A 55 9.98 -5.19 -7.46
CA LYS A 55 8.77 -4.55 -7.98
C LYS A 55 7.66 -4.72 -6.94
N VAL A 56 7.45 -3.70 -6.11
CA VAL A 56 6.55 -3.76 -4.96
C VAL A 56 5.10 -3.51 -5.38
N ILE A 57 4.21 -4.45 -5.05
CA ILE A 57 2.76 -4.36 -5.26
C ILE A 57 2.12 -4.36 -3.87
N LEU A 58 1.44 -3.27 -3.50
CA LEU A 58 0.82 -3.12 -2.19
C LEU A 58 -0.68 -3.38 -2.28
N CYS A 59 -1.21 -4.18 -1.37
CA CYS A 59 -2.65 -4.34 -1.22
C CYS A 59 -3.09 -4.06 0.22
N SER A 60 -4.23 -3.37 0.35
CA SER A 60 -4.85 -3.12 1.63
C SER A 60 -6.36 -3.01 1.52
N HIS A 61 -6.98 -2.83 2.67
CA HIS A 61 -8.39 -2.49 2.82
C HIS A 61 -8.48 -1.09 3.41
N LEU A 62 -9.59 -0.41 3.18
CA LEU A 62 -9.93 0.87 3.80
C LEU A 62 -11.42 0.87 4.14
N GLY A 63 -11.73 1.08 5.42
CA GLY A 63 -13.11 1.05 5.91
C GLY A 63 -13.83 -0.27 5.63
N ARG A 64 -15.13 -0.18 5.34
CA ARG A 64 -16.01 -1.33 5.12
C ARG A 64 -16.90 -1.10 3.88
N PRO A 65 -16.38 -1.35 2.67
CA PRO A 65 -17.10 -1.06 1.42
C PRO A 65 -18.23 -2.06 1.10
N LYS A 66 -18.39 -3.13 1.89
CA LYS A 66 -19.46 -4.14 1.72
C LYS A 66 -19.53 -4.75 0.30
N GLY A 67 -18.38 -4.97 -0.31
CA GLY A 67 -18.26 -5.61 -1.63
C GLY A 67 -18.70 -4.73 -2.81
N ARG A 68 -18.78 -3.42 -2.61
CA ARG A 68 -19.13 -2.44 -3.66
C ARG A 68 -18.08 -1.35 -3.71
N VAL A 69 -18.03 -0.64 -4.83
CA VAL A 69 -17.25 0.59 -4.93
C VAL A 69 -17.90 1.67 -4.09
N VAL A 70 -17.11 2.30 -3.21
CA VAL A 70 -17.49 3.46 -2.39
C VAL A 70 -16.40 4.50 -2.63
N GLU A 71 -16.74 5.61 -3.26
CA GLU A 71 -15.74 6.59 -3.75
C GLU A 71 -14.94 7.24 -2.61
N GLU A 72 -15.58 7.42 -1.45
CA GLU A 72 -14.98 7.96 -0.24
C GLU A 72 -13.97 6.98 0.40
N LEU A 73 -14.00 5.70 0.03
CA LEU A 73 -13.09 4.67 0.51
C LEU A 73 -12.02 4.27 -0.52
N ARG A 74 -11.80 5.10 -1.55
CA ARG A 74 -10.72 4.90 -2.53
C ARG A 74 -9.35 5.10 -1.89
N MET A 75 -8.36 4.37 -2.40
CA MET A 75 -6.98 4.38 -1.87
C MET A 75 -6.13 5.58 -2.34
N MET A 76 -6.69 6.48 -3.16
CA MET A 76 -5.95 7.62 -3.72
C MET A 76 -5.26 8.49 -2.66
N PRO A 77 -5.92 8.91 -1.56
CA PRO A 77 -5.25 9.69 -0.52
C PRO A 77 -4.07 8.95 0.13
N VAL A 78 -4.20 7.63 0.29
CA VAL A 78 -3.16 6.77 0.85
C VAL A 78 -1.95 6.69 -0.08
N ALA A 79 -2.15 6.50 -1.38
CA ALA A 79 -1.05 6.46 -2.34
C ALA A 79 -0.31 7.79 -2.43
N GLN A 80 -1.03 8.92 -2.44
CA GLN A 80 -0.43 10.26 -2.40
C GLN A 80 0.41 10.46 -1.13
N ARG A 81 -0.12 10.09 0.03
CA ARG A 81 0.63 10.22 1.29
C ARG A 81 1.84 9.29 1.33
N LEU A 82 1.71 8.05 0.87
CA LEU A 82 2.83 7.13 0.79
C LEU A 82 3.93 7.68 -0.12
N SER A 83 3.57 8.21 -1.30
CA SER A 83 4.51 8.82 -2.23
C SER A 83 5.31 9.97 -1.60
N GLN A 84 4.65 10.84 -0.84
CA GLN A 84 5.32 11.91 -0.08
C GLN A 84 6.30 11.36 0.97
N LEU A 85 5.94 10.27 1.66
CA LEU A 85 6.75 9.70 2.73
C LEU A 85 8.00 8.97 2.21
N ILE A 86 7.90 8.29 1.06
CA ILE A 86 9.03 7.54 0.47
C ILE A 86 9.83 8.35 -0.55
N GLY A 87 9.33 9.51 -0.98
CA GLY A 87 9.99 10.36 -1.98
C GLY A 87 10.04 9.73 -3.38
N LEU A 88 9.16 8.77 -3.67
CA LEU A 88 9.08 8.05 -4.94
C LEU A 88 7.65 8.08 -5.48
N PRO A 89 7.46 8.04 -6.81
CA PRO A 89 6.13 7.92 -7.41
C PRO A 89 5.44 6.63 -6.95
N VAL A 90 4.18 6.74 -6.51
CA VAL A 90 3.32 5.59 -6.20
C VAL A 90 2.15 5.59 -7.18
N SER A 91 2.09 4.56 -8.02
CA SER A 91 0.98 4.38 -8.96
C SER A 91 -0.19 3.66 -8.29
N ILE A 92 -1.41 3.99 -8.70
CA ILE A 92 -2.62 3.26 -8.33
C ILE A 92 -3.10 2.45 -9.53
N ALA A 93 -3.37 1.17 -9.27
CA ALA A 93 -4.10 0.33 -10.21
C ALA A 93 -5.61 0.65 -10.16
N PRO A 94 -6.31 0.59 -11.31
CA PRO A 94 -7.75 0.90 -11.38
C PRO A 94 -8.62 -0.10 -10.59
N ASP A 95 -8.13 -1.32 -10.39
CA ASP A 95 -8.73 -2.37 -9.57
C ASP A 95 -7.61 -3.17 -8.86
N CYS A 96 -7.98 -4.14 -8.03
CA CYS A 96 -7.07 -5.08 -7.36
C CYS A 96 -6.81 -6.36 -8.17
N VAL A 97 -7.59 -6.62 -9.22
CA VAL A 97 -7.46 -7.74 -10.17
C VAL A 97 -7.95 -7.29 -11.55
N GLY A 98 -7.64 -8.02 -12.62
CA GLY A 98 -8.12 -7.71 -13.97
C GLY A 98 -6.98 -7.45 -14.95
N ARG A 99 -7.29 -7.46 -16.26
CA ARG A 99 -6.29 -7.32 -17.33
C ARG A 99 -5.61 -5.95 -17.32
N GLU A 100 -6.34 -4.94 -16.88
CA GLU A 100 -5.88 -3.58 -16.69
C GLU A 100 -4.88 -3.42 -15.52
N VAL A 101 -4.72 -4.46 -14.70
CA VAL A 101 -3.81 -4.49 -13.54
C VAL A 101 -2.56 -5.37 -13.80
N GLU A 102 -2.62 -6.32 -14.72
CA GLU A 102 -1.53 -7.26 -15.06
C GLU A 102 -0.30 -6.61 -15.70
#